data_AF-X1UHN1-F1
#
_entry.id   AF-X1UHN1-F1
#
_cell.length_a   1.000
_cell.length_b   1.000
_cell.length_c   1.000
_cell.angle_alpha   90.00
_cell.angle_beta   90.00
_cell.angle_gamma   90.00
#
_symmetry.space_group_name_H-M   'P 1'
#
loop_
_entity.id
_entity.type
_entity.pdbx_description
1 polymer ?
#
loop_
_entity_poly.entity_id
_entity_poly.type
_entity_poly.pdbx_seq_one_letter_code
_entity_poly.pdbx_strand_id
1 'polypeptide(L)'
;SKEIISDFENKKLKRAVRGLVVCGSGNNGGDGFVAAKDLLDYGMRVIVFHISPVKEFSPDSLFYFKKLKAGRNNDVYYLNLEELRIWDN
;
A
#
# COMPACT_ATOMS: atom_id res chain seq x y z
N SER A 1 -3.14 8.11 -20.14
CA SER A 1 -2.60 7.69 -18.83
C SER A 1 -1.86 6.38 -19.04
N LYS A 2 -0.69 6.16 -18.42
CA LYS A 2 -0.09 4.82 -18.39
C LYS A 2 -0.75 4.07 -17.24
N GLU A 3 -1.53 3.06 -17.56
CA GLU A 3 -2.09 2.16 -16.56
C GLU A 3 -0.94 1.28 -16.08
N ILE A 4 -0.57 1.42 -14.80
CA ILE A 4 0.51 0.65 -14.16
C ILE A 4 0.36 -0.85 -14.48
N ILE A 5 -0.88 -1.33 -14.58
CA ILE A 5 -1.27 -2.70 -14.87
C ILE A 5 -0.69 -3.21 -16.20
N SER A 6 -0.69 -2.41 -17.28
CA SER A 6 -0.22 -2.87 -18.61
C SER A 6 1.28 -3.18 -18.63
N ASP A 7 2.07 -2.56 -17.75
CA ASP A 7 3.51 -2.83 -17.64
C ASP A 7 3.83 -4.20 -17.00
N PHE A 8 2.83 -4.83 -16.35
CA PHE A 8 2.97 -6.09 -15.61
C PHE A 8 2.17 -7.27 -16.18
N GLU A 9 1.18 -7.04 -17.04
CA GLU A 9 0.30 -8.10 -17.59
C GLU A 9 1.04 -9.20 -18.36
N ASN A 10 2.20 -8.92 -18.94
CA ASN A 10 2.88 -9.85 -19.86
C ASN A 10 4.35 -10.17 -19.53
N LYS A 11 4.83 -9.83 -18.34
CA LYS A 11 6.20 -10.15 -17.92
C LYS A 11 6.26 -11.41 -17.06
N LYS A 12 6.96 -12.45 -17.53
CA LYS A 12 7.44 -13.53 -16.66
C LYS A 12 8.49 -12.97 -15.69
N LEU A 13 8.03 -12.52 -14.53
CA LEU A 13 8.89 -12.02 -13.46
C LEU A 13 9.73 -13.20 -12.93
N LYS A 14 11.04 -13.18 -13.23
CA LYS A 14 11.99 -14.25 -12.82
C LYS A 14 12.23 -14.31 -11.30
N ARG A 15 11.77 -13.29 -10.55
CA ARG A 15 11.82 -13.20 -9.08
C ARG A 15 10.53 -12.55 -8.62
N ALA A 16 10.03 -12.90 -7.42
CA ALA A 16 8.91 -12.19 -6.81
C ALA A 16 9.30 -10.71 -6.60
N VAL A 17 8.75 -9.83 -7.45
CA VAL A 17 8.98 -8.38 -7.41
C VAL A 17 8.63 -7.90 -6.01
N ARG A 18 9.57 -7.17 -5.40
CA ARG A 18 9.37 -6.50 -4.12
C ARG A 18 9.15 -5.02 -4.40
N GLY A 19 7.97 -4.53 -4.04
CA GLY A 19 7.60 -3.12 -4.13
C GLY A 19 7.44 -2.49 -2.75
N LEU A 20 7.52 -1.16 -2.72
CA LEU A 20 7.22 -0.33 -1.56
C LEU A 20 6.13 0.65 -1.95
N VAL A 21 5.09 0.77 -1.13
CA VAL A 21 4.07 1.81 -1.27
C VAL A 21 4.08 2.67 -0.01
N VAL A 22 4.10 3.98 -0.17
CA VAL A 22 4.06 4.93 0.95
C VAL A 22 2.82 5.81 0.80
N CYS A 23 1.94 5.77 1.79
CA CYS A 23 0.63 6.43 1.78
C CYS A 23 0.57 7.56 2.81
N GLY A 24 0.15 8.74 2.38
CA GLY A 24 -0.28 9.83 3.27
C GLY A 24 -1.72 9.64 3.78
N SER A 25 -2.25 10.63 4.49
CA SER A 25 -3.62 10.61 5.03
C SER A 25 -4.71 11.01 4.04
N GLY A 26 -4.40 11.90 3.08
CA GLY A 26 -5.37 12.40 2.09
C GLY A 26 -5.69 11.40 0.98
N ASN A 27 -6.50 11.80 0.00
CA ASN A 27 -7.04 10.89 -1.03
C ASN A 27 -5.96 10.15 -1.84
N ASN A 28 -4.81 10.78 -2.10
CA ASN A 28 -3.66 10.10 -2.73
C ASN A 28 -3.15 8.90 -1.90
N GLY A 29 -3.29 8.95 -0.58
CA GLY A 29 -3.02 7.83 0.31
C GLY A 29 -4.00 6.67 0.08
N GLY A 30 -5.28 7.00 -0.08
CA GLY A 30 -6.34 6.08 -0.51
C GLY A 30 -6.00 5.39 -1.83
N ASP A 31 -5.61 6.14 -2.85
CA ASP A 31 -5.17 5.58 -4.14
C ASP A 31 -3.97 4.64 -3.98
N GLY A 32 -3.02 5.00 -3.11
CA GLY A 32 -1.90 4.13 -2.75
C GLY A 32 -2.35 2.83 -2.08
N PHE A 33 -3.32 2.86 -1.17
CA PHE A 33 -3.87 1.64 -0.55
C PHE A 33 -4.60 0.75 -1.55
N VAL A 34 -5.33 1.34 -2.51
CA VAL A 34 -5.95 0.61 -3.62
C VAL A 34 -4.87 -0.08 -4.46
N ALA A 35 -3.88 0.68 -4.93
CA ALA A 35 -2.79 0.14 -5.73
C ALA A 35 -2.03 -0.97 -5.00
N ALA A 36 -1.72 -0.78 -3.71
CA ALA A 36 -1.05 -1.79 -2.90
C ALA A 36 -1.86 -3.10 -2.80
N LYS A 37 -3.17 -2.99 -2.57
CA LYS A 37 -4.06 -4.15 -2.50
C LYS A 37 -4.08 -4.91 -3.82
N ASP A 38 -4.23 -4.20 -4.94
CA ASP A 38 -4.29 -4.83 -6.25
C ASP A 38 -2.96 -5.52 -6.61
N LEU A 39 -1.82 -4.91 -6.25
CA LEU A 39 -0.49 -5.53 -6.43
C LEU A 39 -0.33 -6.81 -5.59
N LEU A 40 -0.81 -6.81 -4.33
CA LEU A 40 -0.82 -7.99 -3.46
C LEU A 40 -1.73 -9.09 -4.02
N ASP A 41 -2.93 -8.73 -4.47
CA ASP A 41 -3.89 -9.67 -5.09
C ASP A 41 -3.35 -10.28 -6.39
N TYR A 42 -2.52 -9.54 -7.13
CA TYR A 42 -1.78 -10.04 -8.31
C TYR A 42 -0.60 -10.96 -7.95
N GLY A 43 -0.31 -11.17 -6.65
CA GLY A 43 0.75 -12.05 -6.17
C GLY A 43 2.14 -11.40 -6.11
N MET A 44 2.23 -10.07 -6.23
CA MET A 44 3.48 -9.34 -5.98
C MET A 44 3.73 -9.23 -4.47
N ARG A 45 4.99 -9.08 -4.07
CA ARG A 45 5.31 -8.77 -2.67
C ARG A 45 5.41 -7.26 -2.52
N VAL A 46 4.54 -6.68 -1.70
CA VAL A 46 4.55 -5.23 -1.45
C VAL A 46 4.56 -4.98 0.05
N ILE A 47 5.48 -4.12 0.48
CA ILE A 47 5.44 -3.53 1.83
C ILE A 47 4.75 -2.18 1.73
N VAL A 48 3.81 -1.91 2.62
CA VAL A 48 3.07 -0.66 2.66
C VAL A 48 3.42 0.09 3.93
N PHE A 49 3.81 1.35 3.79
CA PHE A 49 3.93 2.28 4.91
C PHE A 49 2.82 3.32 4.81
N HIS A 50 2.22 3.67 5.93
CA HIS A 50 1.54 4.95 6.05
C HIS A 50 2.33 5.89 6.96
N ILE A 51 2.34 7.17 6.62
CA ILE A 51 3.16 8.20 7.29
C ILE A 51 2.36 9.15 8.17
N SER A 52 1.07 8.89 8.32
CA SER A 52 0.16 9.65 9.18
C SER A 52 -0.60 8.68 10.11
N PRO A 53 -0.97 9.10 11.32
CA PRO A 53 -1.85 8.32 12.19
C PRO A 53 -3.18 7.96 11.49
N VAL A 54 -3.69 6.75 11.71
CA VAL A 54 -4.95 6.28 11.08
C VAL A 54 -6.13 7.21 11.38
N LYS A 55 -6.14 7.86 12.56
CA LYS A 55 -7.17 8.84 12.96
C LYS A 55 -7.22 10.09 12.06
N GLU A 56 -6.16 10.36 11.31
CA GLU A 56 -6.04 11.52 10.41
C GLU A 56 -6.39 11.18 8.96
N PHE A 57 -6.65 9.90 8.66
CA PHE A 57 -7.00 9.48 7.31
C PHE A 57 -8.31 10.13 6.86
N SER A 58 -8.35 10.58 5.60
CA SER A 58 -9.62 10.93 4.96
C SER A 58 -10.57 9.73 4.97
N PRO A 59 -11.90 9.96 4.84
CA PRO A 59 -12.87 8.86 4.79
C PRO A 59 -12.50 7.79 3.74
N ASP A 60 -12.05 8.20 2.56
CA ASP A 60 -11.65 7.30 1.47
C ASP A 60 -10.38 6.53 1.83
N SER A 61 -9.34 7.22 2.33
CA SER A 61 -8.10 6.58 2.78
C SER A 61 -8.36 5.56 3.88
N LEU A 62 -9.21 5.88 4.85
CA LEU A 62 -9.60 4.96 5.92
C LEU A 62 -10.34 3.74 5.37
N PHE A 63 -11.26 3.94 4.43
CA PHE A 63 -12.00 2.87 3.79
C PHE A 63 -11.08 1.90 3.05
N TYR A 64 -10.16 2.40 2.22
CA TYR A 64 -9.24 1.56 1.46
C TYR A 64 -8.13 0.95 2.32
N PHE A 65 -7.65 1.65 3.34
CA PHE A 65 -6.75 1.08 4.34
C PHE A 65 -7.38 -0.14 5.04
N LYS A 66 -8.65 -0.06 5.45
CA LYS A 66 -9.37 -1.19 6.06
C LYS A 66 -9.52 -2.35 5.08
N LYS A 67 -9.83 -2.08 3.81
CA LYS A 67 -9.89 -3.11 2.76
C LYS A 67 -8.55 -3.81 2.55
N LEU A 68 -7.46 -3.05 2.51
CA LEU A 68 -6.10 -3.59 2.42
C LEU A 68 -5.78 -4.48 3.63
N LYS A 69 -6.04 -3.99 4.86
CA LYS A 69 -5.79 -4.74 6.10
C LYS A 69 -6.64 -6.01 6.26
N ALA A 70 -7.79 -6.09 5.60
CA ALA A 70 -8.62 -7.30 5.57
C ALA A 70 -8.11 -8.38 4.59
N GLY A 71 -7.14 -8.06 3.72
CA GLY A 71 -6.49 -9.00 2.82
C GLY A 71 -5.63 -10.05 3.54
N ARG A 72 -5.03 -10.98 2.79
CA ARG A 72 -4.09 -11.99 3.31
C ARG A 72 -2.65 -11.54 3.01
N ASN A 73 -1.72 -11.74 3.94
CA ASN A 73 -0.30 -11.32 3.85
C ASN A 73 -0.12 -9.81 3.64
N ASN A 74 -0.39 -9.03 4.69
CA ASN A 74 -0.37 -7.57 4.59
C ASN A 74 0.81 -7.03 5.42
N ASP A 75 1.95 -6.82 4.78
CA ASP A 75 3.10 -6.15 5.37
C ASP A 75 2.84 -4.63 5.42
N VAL A 76 1.95 -4.19 6.32
CA VAL A 76 1.48 -2.79 6.43
C VAL A 76 1.94 -2.20 7.76
N TYR A 77 2.74 -1.14 7.70
CA TYR A 77 3.38 -0.53 8.87
C TYR A 77 3.11 0.97 8.98
N TYR A 78 3.11 1.47 10.20
CA TYR A 78 3.10 2.91 10.46
C TYR A 78 4.54 3.41 10.56
N LEU A 79 4.93 4.32 9.67
CA LEU A 79 6.21 5.02 9.74
C LEU A 79 6.00 6.36 10.44
N ASN A 80 6.34 6.43 11.73
CA ASN A 80 6.33 7.67 12.47
C ASN A 80 7.55 8.51 12.04
N LEU A 81 7.30 9.61 11.32
CA LEU A 81 8.36 10.48 10.79
C LEU A 81 9.03 11.35 11.86
N GLU A 82 8.37 11.61 13.00
CA GLU A 82 8.95 12.38 14.10
C GLU A 82 9.95 11.53 14.90
N GLU A 83 9.60 10.27 15.14
CA GLU A 83 10.43 9.33 15.90
C GLU A 83 11.41 8.54 15.02
N LEU A 84 11.28 8.63 13.70
CA LEU A 84 11.99 7.79 12.72
C LEU A 84 11.88 6.28 13.05
N ARG A 85 10.71 5.86 13.52
CA ARG A 85 10.41 4.49 13.96
C ARG A 85 9.29 3.87 13.15
N ILE A 86 9.39 2.56 12.98
CA ILE A 86 8.38 1.71 12.34
C ILE A 86 7.59 0.99 13.43
N TRP A 87 6.28 1.03 13.32
CA TRP A 87 5.35 0.30 14.17
C TRP A 87 4.54 -0.70 13.35
N ASP A 88 4.42 -1.91 13.87
CA ASP A 88 3.50 -2.92 13.32
C ASP A 88 2.06 -2.48 13.60
N ASN A 89 1.22 -2.50 12.56
CA ASN A 89 -0.21 -2.17 12.66
C ASN A 89 -1.08 -3.39 12.95
#